data_AF-A0A9D5C9J5-F1
#
_entry.id   AF-A0A9D5C9J5-F1
#
_cell.length_a   1.000
_cell.length_b   1.000
_cell.length_c   1.000
_cell.angle_alpha   90.00
_cell.angle_beta   90.00
_cell.angle_gamma   90.00
#
_symmetry.space_group_name_H-M   'P 1'
#
loop_
_entity.id
_entity.type
_entity.pdbx_description
1 polymer ?
#
loop_
_entity_poly.entity_id
_entity_poly.type
_entity_poly.pdbx_seq_one_letter_code
_entity_poly.pdbx_strand_id
1 'polypeptide(L)'
;MIMKRIPLISDASLHLLLPLIFVSLSWMMIGIEGHAHHYLGKEKVTQLHFFFHDTISGDNPSAVLVAQRNGTKVGNGSPGQFGEVYVINDPLTESPDPNSKAVGHAQGLYVFAGQKELLLVFAVDFGFTSGEFNGSSISVLSRNPIMETDRELAVVGGRGKFRMARGFANLHTYSINTIGIEGHAHHYLGKEKVTQLHFFLHDTISGDNPSAVLVAQRNGTKVGNGSPGQFGEVYVVDDPLTESPDPNSKVLGHAQGLYVFAGQKELLLVFAVDFGFTSGEFNGSSISVLSRNPIMETDRELAVVGGRGKFRMARGFANLHTYSINTTSGDAVVEYNVTVFHYV
;
A
#
# COMPACT_ATOMS: atom_id res chain seq x y z
N MET A 1 14.77 0.09 -25.22
CA MET A 1 14.22 1.45 -25.14
C MET A 1 14.89 2.13 -23.95
N ILE A 2 15.90 2.96 -24.20
CA ILE A 2 16.67 3.63 -23.14
C ILE A 2 15.90 4.92 -22.78
N MET A 3 15.41 5.03 -21.55
CA MET A 3 14.89 6.28 -21.00
C MET A 3 16.02 7.32 -21.03
N LYS A 4 15.97 8.26 -21.98
CA LYS A 4 16.86 9.43 -21.94
C LYS A 4 16.26 10.41 -20.92
N ARG A 5 17.08 10.86 -19.96
CA ARG A 5 16.73 12.03 -19.12
C ARG A 5 16.36 13.17 -20.04
N ILE A 6 15.16 13.73 -19.87
CA ILE A 6 14.80 15.00 -20.50
C ILE A 6 15.52 16.09 -19.70
N PRO A 7 16.49 16.83 -20.29
CA PRO A 7 17.11 17.95 -19.59
C PRO A 7 16.05 19.04 -19.34
N LEU A 8 16.14 19.70 -18.18
CA LEU A 8 15.34 20.89 -17.88
C LEU A 8 15.74 22.00 -18.88
N ILE A 9 14.90 22.24 -19.89
CA ILE A 9 15.12 23.32 -20.86
C ILE A 9 14.67 24.64 -20.20
N SER A 10 15.60 25.58 -20.07
CA SER A 10 15.34 26.99 -19.76
C SER A 10 14.99 27.75 -21.04
N ASP A 11 13.95 28.58 -20.96
CA ASP A 11 13.42 29.55 -21.93
C ASP A 11 14.10 29.70 -23.30
N ALA A 12 13.30 29.50 -24.36
CA ALA A 12 13.41 30.26 -25.61
C ALA A 12 12.04 30.34 -26.30
N SER A 13 11.56 31.57 -26.47
CA SER A 13 10.40 31.97 -27.27
C SER A 13 10.57 31.66 -28.76
N LEU A 14 9.54 31.10 -29.43
CA LEU A 14 9.45 31.16 -30.90
C LEU A 14 8.00 31.20 -31.41
N HIS A 15 7.82 31.99 -32.47
CA HIS A 15 6.58 32.50 -33.03
C HIS A 15 5.72 31.48 -33.81
N LEU A 16 4.44 31.82 -33.87
CA LEU A 16 3.32 31.24 -34.63
C LEU A 16 3.60 31.12 -36.14
N LEU A 17 3.20 30.00 -36.77
CA LEU A 17 2.66 29.95 -38.15
C LEU A 17 1.94 28.60 -38.39
N LEU A 18 0.64 28.66 -38.68
CA LEU A 18 -0.20 27.59 -39.24
C LEU A 18 -0.28 27.78 -40.76
N PRO A 19 -0.42 26.69 -41.54
CA PRO A 19 -1.73 26.47 -42.16
C PRO A 19 -2.21 25.01 -42.20
N LEU A 20 -3.51 24.88 -42.44
CA LEU A 20 -4.37 23.70 -42.45
C LEU A 20 -3.98 22.60 -43.45
N ILE A 21 -4.15 21.33 -43.04
CA ILE A 21 -4.45 20.19 -43.93
C ILE A 21 -5.50 19.27 -43.26
N PHE A 22 -6.60 19.01 -43.99
CA PHE A 22 -7.68 18.06 -43.68
C PHE A 22 -7.24 16.61 -43.92
N VAL A 23 -7.36 15.68 -42.94
CA VAL A 23 -7.49 14.23 -43.19
C VAL A 23 -8.25 13.51 -42.05
N SER A 24 -9.34 12.83 -42.44
CA SER A 24 -10.09 11.71 -41.83
C SER A 24 -10.27 11.54 -40.31
N LEU A 25 -11.53 11.44 -39.87
CA LEU A 25 -11.95 10.82 -38.61
C LEU A 25 -11.52 9.33 -38.54
N SER A 26 -10.46 9.03 -37.81
CA SER A 26 -10.13 7.70 -37.27
C SER A 26 -8.91 7.86 -36.34
N TRP A 27 -8.99 7.37 -35.10
CA TRP A 27 -7.95 7.45 -34.03
C TRP A 27 -7.80 8.81 -33.33
N MET A 28 -8.64 9.09 -32.32
CA MET A 28 -8.32 10.11 -31.31
C MET A 28 -7.28 9.54 -30.34
N MET A 29 -6.00 9.62 -30.71
CA MET A 29 -4.91 9.50 -29.74
C MET A 29 -4.91 10.79 -28.92
N ILE A 30 -5.45 10.75 -27.71
CA ILE A 30 -5.24 11.83 -26.74
C ILE A 30 -3.77 11.76 -26.31
N GLY A 31 -2.92 12.47 -27.04
CA GLY A 31 -1.58 12.79 -26.57
C GLY A 31 -1.70 13.83 -25.46
N ILE A 32 -1.55 13.40 -24.21
CA ILE A 32 -1.38 14.33 -23.08
C ILE A 32 0.10 14.68 -23.03
N GLU A 33 0.46 15.84 -23.56
CA GLU A 33 1.79 16.41 -23.37
C GLU A 33 1.75 17.34 -22.15
N GLY A 34 2.05 16.78 -20.99
CA GLY A 34 2.11 17.52 -19.73
C GLY A 34 3.52 18.06 -19.48
N HIS A 35 3.75 19.35 -19.73
CA HIS A 35 4.95 20.02 -19.24
C HIS A 35 4.74 20.50 -17.79
N ALA A 36 5.37 19.83 -16.83
CA ALA A 36 5.41 20.26 -15.44
C ALA A 36 6.75 20.96 -15.14
N HIS A 37 6.77 22.29 -15.17
CA HIS A 37 7.83 23.08 -14.55
C HIS A 37 7.44 23.33 -13.09
N HIS A 38 8.21 22.84 -12.12
CA HIS A 38 8.06 23.24 -10.72
C HIS A 38 9.41 23.46 -10.06
N TYR A 39 9.60 24.68 -9.55
CA TYR A 39 10.64 25.00 -8.59
C TYR A 39 10.27 24.36 -7.24
N LEU A 40 11.20 23.62 -6.63
CA LEU A 40 11.04 23.09 -5.28
C LEU A 40 10.91 24.28 -4.31
N GLY A 41 9.69 24.54 -3.84
CA GLY A 41 9.43 25.52 -2.78
C GLY A 41 9.93 25.03 -1.42
N LYS A 42 9.84 25.89 -0.40
CA LYS A 42 10.10 25.48 1.00
C LYS A 42 9.12 24.39 1.43
N GLU A 43 9.62 23.43 2.20
CA GLU A 43 8.81 22.39 2.84
C GLU A 43 7.71 23.02 3.71
N LYS A 44 6.51 22.46 3.67
CA LYS A 44 5.33 22.92 4.42
C LYS A 44 4.76 21.77 5.22
N VAL A 45 4.38 22.07 6.46
CA VAL A 45 3.59 21.17 7.29
C VAL A 45 2.13 21.59 7.20
N THR A 46 1.25 20.65 6.85
CA THR A 46 -0.20 20.86 6.78
C THR A 46 -0.86 19.90 7.73
N GLN A 47 -1.74 20.40 8.59
CA GLN A 47 -2.59 19.57 9.43
C GLN A 47 -3.96 19.46 8.76
N LEU A 48 -4.44 18.23 8.63
CA LEU A 48 -5.73 17.91 8.02
C LEU A 48 -6.59 17.21 9.07
N HIS A 49 -7.87 17.52 9.06
CA HIS A 49 -8.87 16.85 9.88
C HIS A 49 -10.12 16.64 9.03
N PHE A 50 -10.56 15.39 8.92
CA PHE A 50 -11.73 14.97 8.16
C PHE A 50 -12.16 13.58 8.63
N PHE A 51 -13.39 13.20 8.28
CA PHE A 51 -13.97 11.90 8.60
C PHE A 51 -14.16 11.11 7.31
N PHE A 52 -13.89 9.81 7.33
CA PHE A 52 -14.19 8.91 6.21
C PHE A 52 -15.26 7.89 6.64
N HIS A 53 -16.14 7.52 5.71
CA HIS A 53 -17.29 6.67 6.02
C HIS A 53 -17.27 5.40 5.18
N ASP A 54 -16.87 4.29 5.78
CA ASP A 54 -16.89 2.98 5.13
C ASP A 54 -18.26 2.31 5.31
N THR A 55 -18.94 2.02 4.21
CA THR A 55 -20.26 1.41 4.18
C THR A 55 -20.21 0.12 3.39
N ILE A 56 -20.12 -1.01 4.09
CA ILE A 56 -20.01 -2.36 3.50
C ILE A 56 -21.35 -3.05 3.25
N SER A 57 -22.47 -2.46 3.68
CA SER A 57 -23.81 -3.06 3.61
C SER A 57 -24.91 -2.01 3.40
N GLY A 58 -26.11 -2.45 3.01
CA GLY A 58 -27.24 -1.58 2.66
C GLY A 58 -27.44 -1.46 1.15
N ASP A 59 -28.34 -0.57 0.74
CA ASP A 59 -28.77 -0.44 -0.67
C ASP A 59 -27.72 0.22 -1.58
N ASN A 60 -26.79 0.99 -0.99
CA ASN A 60 -25.75 1.71 -1.71
C ASN A 60 -24.42 1.69 -0.93
N PRO A 61 -23.74 0.54 -0.85
CA PRO A 61 -22.48 0.43 -0.14
C PRO A 61 -21.38 1.24 -0.85
N SER A 62 -20.49 1.85 -0.07
CA SER A 62 -19.27 2.51 -0.57
C SER A 62 -18.09 1.54 -0.71
N ALA A 63 -18.18 0.38 -0.07
CA ALA A 63 -17.18 -0.68 -0.13
C ALA A 63 -17.76 -2.00 -0.64
N VAL A 64 -17.02 -2.64 -1.54
CA VAL A 64 -17.45 -3.87 -2.22
C VAL A 64 -16.38 -4.93 -2.07
N LEU A 65 -16.77 -6.11 -1.61
CA LEU A 65 -15.91 -7.30 -1.60
C LEU A 65 -15.62 -7.72 -3.06
N VAL A 66 -14.35 -7.67 -3.47
CA VAL A 66 -13.93 -7.99 -4.85
C VAL A 66 -13.15 -9.30 -4.95
N ALA A 67 -12.55 -9.75 -3.86
CA ALA A 67 -11.84 -11.02 -3.79
C ALA A 67 -11.86 -11.59 -2.37
N GLN A 68 -11.80 -12.91 -2.27
CA GLN A 68 -11.72 -13.64 -1.00
C GLN A 68 -10.96 -14.94 -1.22
N ARG A 69 -10.51 -15.60 -0.14
CA ARG A 69 -9.80 -16.88 -0.23
C ARG A 69 -10.52 -17.87 -1.14
N ASN A 70 -9.80 -18.43 -2.12
CA ASN A 70 -10.38 -19.38 -3.06
C ASN A 70 -10.98 -20.60 -2.33
N GLY A 71 -12.17 -21.02 -2.74
CA GLY A 71 -12.91 -22.14 -2.13
C GLY A 71 -13.79 -21.77 -0.93
N THR A 72 -13.79 -20.51 -0.47
CA THR A 72 -14.78 -20.03 0.51
C THR A 72 -16.05 -19.56 -0.19
N LYS A 73 -17.22 -19.69 0.45
CA LYS A 73 -18.50 -19.20 -0.11
C LYS A 73 -18.60 -17.69 0.07
N VAL A 74 -18.89 -16.95 -1.00
CA VAL A 74 -19.14 -15.50 -0.97
C VAL A 74 -20.37 -15.22 -0.10
N GLY A 75 -20.24 -14.31 0.86
CA GLY A 75 -21.39 -13.75 1.58
C GLY A 75 -22.02 -14.61 2.68
N ASN A 76 -21.29 -15.56 3.27
CA ASN A 76 -21.82 -16.41 4.36
C ASN A 76 -21.12 -16.21 5.72
N GLY A 77 -20.31 -15.16 5.87
CA GLY A 77 -19.59 -14.83 7.11
C GLY A 77 -19.69 -13.35 7.47
N SER A 78 -19.41 -13.03 8.74
CA SER A 78 -19.14 -11.66 9.16
C SER A 78 -17.92 -11.13 8.40
N PRO A 79 -17.94 -9.88 7.89
CA PRO A 79 -16.78 -9.22 7.32
C PRO A 79 -15.58 -9.30 8.25
N GLY A 80 -14.40 -9.41 7.68
CA GLY A 80 -13.15 -9.42 8.42
C GLY A 80 -12.40 -10.75 8.40
N GLN A 81 -12.68 -11.59 7.42
CA GLN A 81 -11.95 -12.86 7.26
C GLN A 81 -10.61 -12.62 6.57
N PHE A 82 -9.58 -13.32 7.04
CA PHE A 82 -8.28 -13.32 6.39
C PHE A 82 -8.40 -13.68 4.90
N GLY A 83 -7.87 -12.81 4.04
CA GLY A 83 -7.94 -12.94 2.59
C GLY A 83 -9.11 -12.23 1.92
N GLU A 84 -9.96 -11.52 2.66
CA GLU A 84 -10.97 -10.64 2.05
C GLU A 84 -10.32 -9.34 1.52
N VAL A 85 -10.68 -8.95 0.30
CA VAL A 85 -10.21 -7.73 -0.38
C VAL A 85 -11.42 -6.89 -0.77
N TYR A 86 -11.44 -5.64 -0.30
CA TYR A 86 -12.49 -4.69 -0.62
C TYR A 86 -11.95 -3.56 -1.48
N VAL A 87 -12.74 -3.11 -2.45
CA VAL A 87 -12.53 -1.85 -3.16
C VAL A 87 -13.50 -0.82 -2.60
N ILE A 88 -12.99 0.39 -2.33
CA ILE A 88 -13.73 1.45 -1.66
C ILE A 88 -13.82 2.73 -2.48
N ASN A 89 -14.91 3.45 -2.28
CA ASN A 89 -15.12 4.84 -2.68
C ASN A 89 -15.87 5.56 -1.56
N ASP A 90 -15.21 5.69 -0.42
CA ASP A 90 -15.82 6.18 0.82
C ASP A 90 -15.89 7.71 0.81
N PRO A 91 -17.03 8.33 1.15
CA PRO A 91 -17.11 9.78 1.23
C PRO A 91 -16.25 10.31 2.39
N LEU A 92 -15.69 11.50 2.19
CA LEU A 92 -15.02 12.27 3.24
C LEU A 92 -15.88 13.47 3.63
N THR A 93 -16.01 13.76 4.92
CA THR A 93 -16.79 14.90 5.44
C THR A 93 -16.03 15.71 6.49
N GLU A 94 -16.51 16.92 6.78
CA GLU A 94 -15.91 17.82 7.79
C GLU A 94 -16.29 17.47 9.24
N SER A 95 -17.34 16.68 9.45
CA SER A 95 -17.78 16.21 10.77
C SER A 95 -18.13 14.72 10.75
N PRO A 96 -18.33 14.07 11.92
CA PRO A 96 -18.74 12.67 11.99
C PRO A 96 -20.12 12.38 11.38
N ASP A 97 -20.95 13.40 11.15
CA ASP A 97 -22.24 13.21 10.48
C ASP A 97 -21.99 12.93 8.98
N PRO A 98 -22.41 11.76 8.45
CA PRO A 98 -22.24 11.43 7.04
C PRO A 98 -22.99 12.38 6.09
N ASN A 99 -23.97 13.14 6.59
CA ASN A 99 -24.70 14.15 5.82
C ASN A 99 -24.08 15.55 5.92
N SER A 100 -23.01 15.71 6.70
CA SER A 100 -22.27 16.97 6.75
C SER A 100 -21.56 17.26 5.42
N LYS A 101 -20.96 18.44 5.32
CA LYS A 101 -20.34 18.90 4.08
C LYS A 101 -19.28 17.91 3.59
N ALA A 102 -19.49 17.42 2.37
CA ALA A 102 -18.52 16.58 1.68
C ALA A 102 -17.23 17.37 1.36
N VAL A 103 -16.09 16.77 1.69
CA VAL A 103 -14.75 17.33 1.43
C VAL A 103 -13.94 16.51 0.44
N GLY A 104 -14.37 15.29 0.10
CA GLY A 104 -13.61 14.40 -0.76
C GLY A 104 -14.10 12.96 -0.78
N HIS A 105 -13.25 12.06 -1.26
CA HIS A 105 -13.43 10.61 -1.21
C HIS A 105 -12.12 9.90 -0.85
N ALA A 106 -12.21 8.81 -0.08
CA ALA A 106 -11.18 7.80 0.06
C ALA A 106 -11.40 6.69 -0.97
N GLN A 107 -10.44 6.52 -1.87
CA GLN A 107 -10.55 5.59 -2.99
C GLN A 107 -9.35 4.66 -3.02
N GLY A 108 -9.60 3.37 -3.18
CA GLY A 108 -8.54 2.37 -3.21
C GLY A 108 -9.04 1.02 -2.77
N LEU A 109 -8.21 0.30 -2.03
CA LEU A 109 -8.55 -1.00 -1.47
C LEU A 109 -8.05 -1.15 -0.05
N TYR A 110 -8.68 -2.07 0.67
CA TYR A 110 -8.13 -2.64 1.89
C TYR A 110 -8.22 -4.17 1.85
N VAL A 111 -7.29 -4.80 2.55
CA VAL A 111 -7.24 -6.26 2.70
C VAL A 111 -7.26 -6.64 4.17
N PHE A 112 -8.04 -7.67 4.50
CA PHE A 112 -7.97 -8.32 5.81
C PHE A 112 -6.78 -9.28 5.81
N ALA A 113 -5.66 -8.81 6.33
CA ALA A 113 -4.37 -9.50 6.24
C ALA A 113 -3.91 -10.10 7.59
N GLY A 114 -4.68 -9.96 8.67
CA GLY A 114 -4.39 -10.62 9.94
C GLY A 114 -5.07 -11.99 10.03
N GLN A 115 -4.31 -13.04 10.34
CA GLN A 115 -4.84 -14.37 10.65
C GLN A 115 -5.27 -14.52 12.10
N LYS A 116 -4.60 -13.79 13.00
CA LYS A 116 -4.81 -13.87 14.46
C LYS A 116 -5.44 -12.62 15.05
N GLU A 117 -5.56 -11.56 14.25
CA GLU A 117 -6.09 -10.27 14.66
C GLU A 117 -6.92 -9.64 13.53
N LEU A 118 -7.87 -8.79 13.90
CA LEU A 118 -8.68 -8.05 12.95
C LEU A 118 -7.87 -6.86 12.41
N LEU A 119 -7.05 -7.15 11.40
CA LEU A 119 -6.09 -6.21 10.82
C LEU A 119 -6.39 -5.97 9.35
N LEU A 120 -6.54 -4.69 9.02
CA LEU A 120 -6.60 -4.21 7.66
C LEU A 120 -5.21 -3.74 7.20
N VAL A 121 -4.90 -3.90 5.92
CA VAL A 121 -3.83 -3.15 5.25
C VAL A 121 -4.47 -2.28 4.19
N PHE A 122 -4.30 -0.96 4.33
CA PHE A 122 -4.85 0.05 3.44
C PHE A 122 -3.89 0.32 2.30
N ALA A 123 -4.42 0.43 1.08
CA ALA A 123 -3.79 1.08 -0.06
C ALA A 123 -4.82 2.08 -0.64
N VAL A 124 -4.85 3.29 -0.08
CA VAL A 124 -5.97 4.25 -0.24
C VAL A 124 -5.44 5.65 -0.56
N ASP A 125 -6.07 6.32 -1.53
CA ASP A 125 -5.90 7.73 -1.84
C ASP A 125 -7.07 8.54 -1.26
N PHE A 126 -6.76 9.47 -0.36
CA PHE A 126 -7.72 10.43 0.19
C PHE A 126 -7.70 11.70 -0.67
N GLY A 127 -8.64 11.78 -1.61
CA GLY A 127 -8.76 12.87 -2.57
C GLY A 127 -9.72 13.96 -2.10
N PHE A 128 -9.26 15.21 -2.10
CA PHE A 128 -10.08 16.36 -1.70
C PHE A 128 -10.74 17.02 -2.91
N THR A 129 -12.04 17.24 -2.84
CA THR A 129 -12.86 17.82 -3.93
C THR A 129 -13.43 19.19 -3.59
N SER A 130 -13.19 19.68 -2.36
CA SER A 130 -13.60 21.00 -1.91
C SER A 130 -12.57 21.64 -0.97
N GLY A 131 -12.79 22.90 -0.59
CA GLY A 131 -11.92 23.63 0.32
C GLY A 131 -10.56 24.01 -0.30
N GLU A 132 -9.58 24.32 0.56
CA GLU A 132 -8.25 24.78 0.15
C GLU A 132 -7.52 23.75 -0.71
N PHE A 133 -7.72 22.46 -0.46
CA PHE A 133 -6.95 21.37 -1.07
C PHE A 133 -7.66 20.71 -2.25
N ASN A 134 -8.72 21.33 -2.80
CA ASN A 134 -9.44 20.81 -3.96
C ASN A 134 -8.49 20.39 -5.10
N GLY A 135 -8.67 19.17 -5.61
CA GLY A 135 -7.86 18.55 -6.66
C GLY A 135 -6.55 17.93 -6.17
N SER A 136 -6.28 17.97 -4.87
CA SER A 136 -5.11 17.35 -4.24
C SER A 136 -5.50 16.05 -3.51
N SER A 137 -4.52 15.20 -3.22
CA SER A 137 -4.75 13.98 -2.44
C SER A 137 -3.54 13.58 -1.61
N ILE A 138 -3.77 12.79 -0.56
CA ILE A 138 -2.73 12.06 0.17
C ILE A 138 -2.94 10.56 -0.02
N SER A 139 -1.85 9.82 -0.20
CA SER A 139 -1.90 8.37 -0.39
C SER A 139 -1.33 7.66 0.82
N VAL A 140 -2.03 6.61 1.27
CA VAL A 140 -1.67 5.80 2.43
C VAL A 140 -1.45 4.36 1.99
N LEU A 141 -0.33 3.78 2.45
CA LEU A 141 -0.08 2.34 2.42
C LEU A 141 0.33 1.94 3.83
N SER A 142 -0.54 1.27 4.59
CA SER A 142 -0.27 1.03 6.02
C SER A 142 -1.17 -0.04 6.62
N ARG A 143 -0.65 -0.77 7.61
CA ARG A 143 -1.49 -1.55 8.53
C ARG A 143 -2.43 -0.65 9.33
N ASN A 144 -3.62 -1.18 9.63
CA ASN A 144 -4.71 -0.54 10.34
C ASN A 144 -5.40 -1.58 11.27
N PRO A 145 -4.88 -1.77 12.50
CA PRO A 145 -5.47 -2.66 13.50
C PRO A 145 -6.73 -2.01 14.08
N ILE A 146 -7.90 -2.42 13.61
CA ILE A 146 -9.14 -1.66 13.86
C ILE A 146 -9.66 -1.73 15.29
N MET A 147 -9.12 -2.66 16.09
CA MET A 147 -9.41 -2.81 17.52
C MET A 147 -8.54 -1.90 18.41
N GLU A 148 -7.49 -1.27 17.87
CA GLU A 148 -6.65 -0.33 18.60
C GLU A 148 -7.26 1.08 18.62
N THR A 149 -7.07 1.81 19.73
CA THR A 149 -7.60 3.17 19.93
C THR A 149 -6.78 4.24 19.22
N ASP A 150 -5.47 4.05 19.14
CA ASP A 150 -4.51 4.98 18.54
C ASP A 150 -3.87 4.33 17.32
N ARG A 151 -4.42 4.61 16.13
CA ARG A 151 -3.96 3.99 14.89
C ARG A 151 -3.21 5.01 14.06
N GLU A 152 -1.90 4.81 13.91
CA GLU A 152 -1.10 5.64 13.02
C GLU A 152 -1.08 5.02 11.62
N LEU A 153 -1.24 5.81 10.56
CA LEU A 153 -1.12 5.37 9.18
C LEU A 153 0.01 6.12 8.49
N ALA A 154 0.86 5.41 7.74
CA ALA A 154 1.91 6.05 6.94
C ALA A 154 1.32 6.75 5.71
N VAL A 155 1.58 8.06 5.57
CA VAL A 155 1.32 8.78 4.31
C VAL A 155 2.56 8.64 3.43
N VAL A 156 2.39 7.90 2.34
CA VAL A 156 3.48 7.45 1.45
C VAL A 156 3.60 8.30 0.18
N GLY A 157 2.67 9.24 -0.03
CA GLY A 157 2.70 10.14 -1.17
C GLY A 157 1.53 11.12 -1.21
N GLY A 158 1.43 11.87 -2.31
CA GLY A 158 0.32 12.77 -2.56
C GLY A 158 0.39 13.45 -3.92
N ARG A 159 -0.75 14.04 -4.33
CA ARG A 159 -0.94 14.76 -5.60
C ARG A 159 -1.34 16.22 -5.35
N GLY A 160 -1.22 17.04 -6.39
CA GLY A 160 -1.57 18.46 -6.32
C GLY A 160 -0.72 19.22 -5.32
N LYS A 161 -1.35 19.88 -4.34
CA LYS A 161 -0.67 20.62 -3.27
C LYS A 161 0.14 19.73 -2.33
N PHE A 162 -0.11 18.41 -2.32
CA PHE A 162 0.62 17.41 -1.54
C PHE A 162 1.64 16.64 -2.39
N ARG A 163 2.09 17.18 -3.52
CA ARG A 163 3.14 16.54 -4.32
C ARG A 163 4.41 16.37 -3.46
N MET A 164 4.98 15.17 -3.48
CA MET A 164 6.12 14.75 -2.63
C MET A 164 5.80 14.68 -1.14
N ALA A 165 4.51 14.70 -0.75
CA ALA A 165 4.13 14.61 0.65
C ALA A 165 4.65 13.31 1.27
N ARG A 166 5.15 13.46 2.50
CA ARG A 166 5.39 12.41 3.46
C ARG A 166 4.72 12.85 4.74
N GLY A 167 4.17 11.91 5.49
CA GLY A 167 3.36 12.24 6.65
C GLY A 167 2.96 11.01 7.42
N PHE A 168 2.13 11.25 8.42
CA PHE A 168 1.39 10.21 9.12
C PHE A 168 -0.02 10.75 9.37
N ALA A 169 -0.99 9.84 9.45
CA ALA A 169 -2.35 10.15 9.85
C ALA A 169 -2.65 9.40 11.16
N ASN A 170 -3.28 10.08 12.11
CA ASN A 170 -3.85 9.41 13.27
C ASN A 170 -5.32 9.13 12.99
N LEU A 171 -5.70 7.87 13.11
CA LEU A 171 -7.03 7.40 12.81
C LEU A 171 -7.73 6.92 14.07
N HIS A 172 -8.77 7.64 14.45
CA HIS A 172 -9.65 7.28 15.55
C HIS A 172 -10.96 6.75 15.00
N THR A 173 -11.43 5.63 15.56
CA THR A 173 -12.74 5.10 15.21
C THR A 173 -13.80 5.97 15.86
N TYR A 174 -14.54 6.73 15.04
CA TYR A 174 -15.70 7.51 15.50
C TYR A 174 -16.98 6.70 15.55
N SER A 175 -16.97 5.50 15.00
CA SER A 175 -18.12 4.64 14.88
C SER A 175 -17.67 3.29 14.36
N ILE A 176 -17.88 2.22 15.13
CA ILE A 176 -18.30 0.96 14.50
C ILE A 176 -19.82 1.00 14.70
N ASN A 177 -20.42 1.88 13.88
CA ASN A 177 -21.80 2.41 13.83
C ASN A 177 -22.15 3.77 14.53
N THR A 178 -21.62 4.22 15.69
CA THR A 178 -21.35 5.64 16.12
C THR A 178 -20.84 5.71 17.57
N ILE A 179 -19.53 5.91 17.81
CA ILE A 179 -18.90 6.47 19.03
C ILE A 179 -17.47 6.96 18.70
N GLY A 180 -17.18 8.25 18.90
CA GLY A 180 -15.84 8.81 18.77
C GLY A 180 -15.26 9.36 20.05
N ILE A 181 -13.93 9.44 20.09
CA ILE A 181 -13.14 10.15 21.11
C ILE A 181 -11.84 10.68 20.47
N GLU A 182 -11.48 11.91 20.85
CA GLU A 182 -10.28 12.68 20.46
C GLU A 182 -8.96 12.07 20.94
N GLY A 183 -7.94 12.18 20.09
CA GLY A 183 -6.54 12.04 20.46
C GLY A 183 -5.70 13.12 19.79
N HIS A 184 -5.08 14.00 20.56
CA HIS A 184 -4.09 14.95 20.07
C HIS A 184 -2.69 14.42 20.38
N ALA A 185 -2.01 13.88 19.37
CA ALA A 185 -0.59 13.58 19.45
C ALA A 185 0.21 14.68 18.74
N HIS A 186 0.77 15.60 19.53
CA HIS A 186 1.81 16.50 19.05
C HIS A 186 3.13 15.73 19.03
N HIS A 187 3.52 15.22 17.86
CA HIS A 187 4.84 14.64 17.67
C HIS A 187 5.75 15.63 16.96
N TYR A 188 6.68 16.21 17.73
CA TYR A 188 7.84 16.89 17.17
C TYR A 188 8.78 15.81 16.62
N LEU A 189 9.05 15.86 15.31
CA LEU A 189 10.07 15.01 14.70
C LEU A 189 11.44 15.45 15.23
N GLY A 190 12.22 14.53 15.79
CA GLY A 190 13.60 14.79 16.18
C GLY A 190 14.55 14.74 14.99
N LYS A 191 15.77 14.28 15.23
CA LYS A 191 16.80 14.18 14.19
C LYS A 191 16.56 12.94 13.33
N GLU A 192 16.85 13.07 12.03
CA GLU A 192 16.89 11.93 11.13
C GLU A 192 17.97 10.93 11.58
N LYS A 193 17.63 9.65 11.56
CA LYS A 193 18.46 8.50 11.88
C LYS A 193 18.34 7.47 10.77
N VAL A 194 19.43 6.72 10.56
CA VAL A 194 19.44 5.51 9.72
C VAL A 194 19.45 4.29 10.63
N THR A 195 18.55 3.34 10.36
CA THR A 195 18.52 2.03 11.02
C THR A 195 18.70 0.93 9.96
N GLN A 196 19.58 -0.01 10.25
CA GLN A 196 19.68 -1.27 9.52
C GLN A 196 18.82 -2.33 10.20
N LEU A 197 17.98 -3.01 9.43
CA LEU A 197 17.19 -4.15 9.88
C LEU A 197 17.63 -5.40 9.11
N HIS A 198 17.62 -6.53 9.79
CA HIS A 198 17.89 -7.83 9.20
C HIS A 198 16.89 -8.85 9.75
N PHE A 199 16.23 -9.59 8.87
CA PHE A 199 15.23 -10.61 9.22
C PHE A 199 14.96 -11.55 8.04
N PHE A 200 14.27 -12.66 8.31
CA PHE A 200 13.84 -13.63 7.31
C PHE A 200 12.31 -13.68 7.26
N LEU A 201 11.74 -13.49 6.07
CA LEU A 201 10.33 -13.65 5.77
C LEU A 201 10.06 -15.08 5.31
N HIS A 202 8.99 -15.69 5.82
CA HIS A 202 8.56 -17.04 5.45
C HIS A 202 7.20 -17.00 4.76
N ASP A 203 7.20 -17.13 3.44
CA ASP A 203 5.99 -17.19 2.62
C ASP A 203 5.57 -18.65 2.47
N THR A 204 4.43 -19.02 3.05
CA THR A 204 3.91 -20.39 3.06
C THR A 204 2.56 -20.43 2.35
N ILE A 205 2.54 -21.00 1.15
CA ILE A 205 1.36 -21.16 0.31
C ILE A 205 0.72 -22.54 0.52
N SER A 206 1.53 -23.55 0.88
CA SER A 206 1.08 -24.93 1.03
C SER A 206 0.71 -25.34 2.46
N GLY A 207 0.24 -26.59 2.59
CA GLY A 207 -0.16 -27.17 3.87
C GLY A 207 -1.55 -26.73 4.35
N ASP A 208 -1.89 -27.13 5.58
CA ASP A 208 -3.21 -26.88 6.16
C ASP A 208 -3.37 -25.46 6.74
N ASN A 209 -2.24 -24.82 7.07
CA ASN A 209 -2.18 -23.50 7.68
C ASN A 209 -1.25 -22.56 6.88
N PRO A 210 -1.61 -22.22 5.62
CA PRO A 210 -0.80 -21.33 4.80
C PRO A 210 -0.80 -19.91 5.38
N SER A 211 0.32 -19.20 5.31
CA SER A 211 0.44 -17.77 5.62
C SER A 211 0.04 -16.88 4.42
N ALA A 212 0.05 -17.44 3.21
CA ALA A 212 -0.37 -16.77 1.98
C ALA A 212 -1.52 -17.51 1.30
N VAL A 213 -2.59 -16.79 0.99
CA VAL A 213 -3.79 -17.37 0.36
C VAL A 213 -4.09 -16.72 -0.97
N LEU A 214 -4.38 -17.54 -1.98
CA LEU A 214 -4.85 -17.07 -3.28
C LEU A 214 -6.27 -16.51 -3.15
N VAL A 215 -6.45 -15.26 -3.56
CA VAL A 215 -7.73 -14.54 -3.47
C VAL A 215 -8.33 -14.22 -4.84
N ALA A 216 -7.49 -14.09 -5.87
CA ALA A 216 -7.95 -13.89 -7.24
C ALA A 216 -6.98 -14.52 -8.24
N GLN A 217 -7.53 -15.02 -9.35
CA GLN A 217 -6.76 -15.57 -10.48
C GLN A 217 -7.59 -15.49 -11.76
N ARG A 218 -6.94 -15.73 -12.91
CA ARG A 218 -7.64 -15.84 -14.19
C ARG A 218 -8.54 -17.07 -14.23
N ASN A 219 -9.80 -16.91 -14.65
CA ASN A 219 -10.71 -18.05 -14.84
C ASN A 219 -10.11 -19.14 -15.75
N GLY A 220 -10.22 -20.40 -15.30
CA GLY A 220 -9.73 -21.56 -16.03
C GLY A 220 -8.24 -21.88 -15.86
N THR A 221 -7.49 -21.08 -15.08
CA THR A 221 -6.13 -21.44 -14.67
C THR A 221 -6.17 -22.40 -13.49
N LYS A 222 -5.31 -23.43 -13.52
CA LYS A 222 -5.09 -24.34 -12.39
C LYS A 222 -3.91 -23.79 -11.60
N VAL A 223 -4.14 -23.55 -10.31
CA VAL A 223 -3.10 -23.22 -9.33
C VAL A 223 -2.11 -24.38 -9.25
N GLY A 224 -0.82 -24.09 -9.14
CA GLY A 224 0.19 -25.13 -8.88
C GLY A 224 0.54 -26.02 -10.08
N ASN A 225 0.45 -25.51 -11.31
CA ASN A 225 0.91 -26.19 -12.53
C ASN A 225 2.48 -26.28 -12.63
N GLY A 226 3.16 -26.57 -11.52
CA GLY A 226 4.63 -26.68 -11.46
C GLY A 226 5.40 -25.35 -11.61
N SER A 227 4.73 -24.22 -11.40
CA SER A 227 5.31 -22.87 -11.34
C SER A 227 5.02 -22.25 -9.97
N PRO A 228 5.95 -21.44 -9.40
CA PRO A 228 5.71 -20.70 -8.15
C PRO A 228 4.48 -19.77 -8.22
N GLY A 229 4.08 -19.35 -9.42
CA GLY A 229 2.81 -18.68 -9.68
C GLY A 229 2.63 -18.30 -11.15
N GLN A 230 1.49 -17.68 -11.46
CA GLN A 230 1.08 -17.30 -12.82
C GLN A 230 0.61 -15.85 -12.89
N PHE A 231 0.81 -15.21 -14.05
CA PHE A 231 0.35 -13.84 -14.29
C PHE A 231 -1.13 -13.64 -13.91
N GLY A 232 -1.37 -12.65 -13.05
CA GLY A 232 -2.70 -12.28 -12.57
C GLY A 232 -3.17 -13.03 -11.31
N GLU A 233 -2.37 -13.94 -10.76
CA GLU A 233 -2.63 -14.49 -9.42
C GLU A 233 -2.35 -13.42 -8.35
N VAL A 234 -3.31 -13.24 -7.44
CA VAL A 234 -3.25 -12.29 -6.32
C VAL A 234 -3.33 -13.07 -5.02
N TYR A 235 -2.39 -12.80 -4.12
CA TYR A 235 -2.29 -13.41 -2.81
C TYR A 235 -2.44 -12.35 -1.71
N VAL A 236 -3.11 -12.72 -0.63
CA VAL A 236 -3.09 -11.99 0.65
C VAL A 236 -2.20 -12.76 1.62
N VAL A 237 -1.35 -12.04 2.34
CA VAL A 237 -0.29 -12.61 3.17
C VAL A 237 -0.37 -12.15 4.63
N ASP A 238 0.03 -13.05 5.53
CA ASP A 238 0.36 -12.82 6.95
C ASP A 238 1.62 -13.61 7.31
N ASP A 239 2.73 -13.26 6.67
CA ASP A 239 3.97 -14.05 6.70
C ASP A 239 4.81 -13.74 7.94
N PRO A 240 5.25 -14.74 8.72
CA PRO A 240 6.08 -14.49 9.89
C PRO A 240 7.47 -13.98 9.49
N LEU A 241 7.96 -13.01 10.27
CA LEU A 241 9.32 -12.48 10.21
C LEU A 241 10.12 -13.09 11.35
N THR A 242 11.32 -13.58 11.09
CA THR A 242 12.15 -14.30 12.07
C THR A 242 13.61 -13.83 12.05
N GLU A 243 14.35 -14.12 13.13
CA GLU A 243 15.77 -13.74 13.25
C GLU A 243 16.74 -14.64 12.45
N SER A 244 16.28 -15.80 11.98
CA SER A 244 17.09 -16.73 11.19
C SER A 244 16.24 -17.46 10.13
N PRO A 245 16.85 -18.18 9.17
CA PRO A 245 16.10 -18.95 8.19
C PRO A 245 15.32 -20.14 8.77
N ASP A 246 15.53 -20.50 10.04
CA ASP A 246 14.75 -21.54 10.71
C ASP A 246 13.36 -21.00 11.07
N PRO A 247 12.25 -21.58 10.56
CA PRO A 247 10.89 -21.15 10.88
C PRO A 247 10.54 -21.28 12.37
N ASN A 248 11.30 -22.06 13.15
CA ASN A 248 11.13 -22.19 14.59
C ASN A 248 11.94 -21.16 15.40
N SER A 249 12.75 -20.33 14.73
CA SER A 249 13.49 -19.27 15.40
C SER A 249 12.57 -18.15 15.88
N LYS A 250 13.11 -17.21 16.65
CA LYS A 250 12.32 -16.16 17.28
C LYS A 250 11.57 -15.33 16.23
N VAL A 251 10.25 -15.24 16.40
CA VAL A 251 9.39 -14.36 15.60
C VAL A 251 9.61 -12.89 16.02
N LEU A 252 9.92 -12.06 15.04
CA LEU A 252 10.15 -10.63 15.16
C LEU A 252 8.92 -9.78 14.83
N GLY A 253 8.00 -10.34 14.05
CA GLY A 253 6.87 -9.62 13.48
C GLY A 253 6.18 -10.40 12.37
N HIS A 254 5.35 -9.69 11.61
CA HIS A 254 4.61 -10.23 10.47
C HIS A 254 4.64 -9.27 9.28
N ALA A 255 4.71 -9.82 8.07
CA ALA A 255 4.52 -9.12 6.81
C ALA A 255 3.08 -9.37 6.33
N GLN A 256 2.30 -8.29 6.30
CA GLN A 256 0.85 -8.35 6.08
C GLN A 256 0.47 -7.45 4.90
N GLY A 257 -0.35 -7.96 3.99
CA GLY A 257 -0.79 -7.19 2.82
C GLY A 257 -1.10 -8.10 1.64
N LEU A 258 -0.67 -7.69 0.45
CA LEU A 258 -0.89 -8.45 -0.77
C LEU A 258 0.31 -8.40 -1.72
N TYR A 259 0.40 -9.43 -2.56
CA TYR A 259 1.23 -9.40 -3.76
C TYR A 259 0.48 -9.94 -4.97
N VAL A 260 0.91 -9.53 -6.16
CA VAL A 260 0.39 -10.01 -7.43
C VAL A 260 1.51 -10.49 -8.33
N PHE A 261 1.33 -11.61 -9.00
CA PHE A 261 2.17 -12.03 -10.11
C PHE A 261 1.88 -11.14 -11.33
N ALA A 262 2.67 -10.08 -11.50
CA ALA A 262 2.47 -9.05 -12.51
C ALA A 262 3.31 -9.24 -13.79
N GLY A 263 4.23 -10.20 -13.80
CA GLY A 263 5.06 -10.50 -14.97
C GLY A 263 4.35 -11.38 -15.99
N GLN A 264 4.26 -10.92 -17.25
CA GLN A 264 3.71 -11.74 -18.35
C GLN A 264 4.74 -12.73 -18.93
N LYS A 265 6.03 -12.40 -18.83
CA LYS A 265 7.14 -13.16 -19.43
C LYS A 265 8.19 -13.63 -18.41
N GLU A 266 8.10 -13.12 -17.19
CA GLU A 266 9.04 -13.35 -16.10
C GLU A 266 8.26 -13.55 -14.80
N LEU A 267 8.85 -14.25 -13.83
CA LEU A 267 8.29 -14.35 -12.49
C LEU A 267 8.58 -13.05 -11.74
N LEU A 268 7.62 -12.13 -11.82
CA LEU A 268 7.67 -10.82 -11.20
C LEU A 268 6.46 -10.65 -10.30
N LEU A 269 6.74 -10.36 -9.03
CA LEU A 269 5.75 -9.93 -8.07
C LEU A 269 5.68 -8.40 -8.01
N VAL A 270 4.51 -7.85 -7.68
CA VAL A 270 4.38 -6.49 -7.17
C VAL A 270 3.81 -6.59 -5.76
N PHE A 271 4.55 -6.06 -4.79
CA PHE A 271 4.24 -6.08 -3.36
C PHE A 271 3.53 -4.78 -2.95
N ALA A 272 2.52 -4.91 -2.11
CA ALA A 272 1.97 -3.83 -1.28
C ALA A 272 1.78 -4.40 0.14
N VAL A 273 2.83 -4.31 0.95
CA VAL A 273 2.94 -5.06 2.22
C VAL A 273 3.48 -4.17 3.34
N ASP A 274 2.90 -4.30 4.53
CA ASP A 274 3.35 -3.71 5.78
C ASP A 274 4.12 -4.76 6.59
N PHE A 275 5.31 -4.41 7.08
CA PHE A 275 6.16 -5.26 7.91
C PHE A 275 6.08 -4.74 9.34
N GLY A 276 5.18 -5.33 10.13
CA GLY A 276 4.92 -4.96 11.52
C GLY A 276 5.76 -5.76 12.50
N PHE A 277 6.53 -5.06 13.35
CA PHE A 277 7.37 -5.69 14.37
C PHE A 277 6.61 -5.83 15.69
N THR A 278 6.66 -7.02 16.28
CA THR A 278 5.96 -7.37 17.53
C THR A 278 6.92 -7.73 18.66
N SER A 279 8.24 -7.70 18.41
CA SER A 279 9.26 -7.93 19.43
C SER A 279 10.50 -7.06 19.22
N GLY A 280 11.38 -7.02 20.23
CA GLY A 280 12.63 -6.25 20.17
C GLY A 280 12.43 -4.74 20.29
N GLU A 281 13.43 -3.97 19.83
CA GLU A 281 13.46 -2.50 19.94
C GLU A 281 12.29 -1.85 19.19
N PHE A 282 11.84 -2.44 18.08
CA PHE A 282 10.85 -1.85 17.18
C PHE A 282 9.43 -2.38 17.40
N ASN A 283 9.16 -3.07 18.50
CA ASN A 283 7.82 -3.54 18.85
C ASN A 283 6.76 -2.42 18.72
N GLY A 284 5.69 -2.70 17.99
CA GLY A 284 4.59 -1.78 17.68
C GLY A 284 4.86 -0.82 16.50
N SER A 285 6.06 -0.87 15.90
CA SER A 285 6.42 -0.08 14.72
C SER A 285 6.32 -0.94 13.45
N SER A 286 6.20 -0.29 12.29
CA SER A 286 6.20 -0.99 11.00
C SER A 286 6.85 -0.18 9.90
N ILE A 287 7.24 -0.86 8.82
CA ILE A 287 7.63 -0.24 7.55
C ILE A 287 6.71 -0.71 6.43
N SER A 288 6.44 0.15 5.45
CA SER A 288 5.57 -0.14 4.32
C SER A 288 6.38 -0.25 3.04
N VAL A 289 6.16 -1.32 2.27
CA VAL A 289 6.89 -1.62 1.04
C VAL A 289 5.91 -1.70 -0.12
N LEU A 290 6.20 -0.91 -1.16
CA LEU A 290 5.49 -0.93 -2.44
C LEU A 290 6.51 -1.02 -3.57
N SER A 291 6.66 -2.19 -4.17
CA SER A 291 7.69 -2.38 -5.19
C SER A 291 7.47 -3.60 -6.07
N ARG A 292 8.08 -3.55 -7.26
CA ARG A 292 8.36 -4.74 -8.08
C ARG A 292 9.37 -5.63 -7.36
N ASN A 293 9.23 -6.93 -7.52
CA ASN A 293 10.12 -7.96 -6.97
C ASN A 293 10.30 -9.09 -8.01
N PRO A 294 11.34 -9.02 -8.86
CA PRO A 294 11.67 -10.06 -9.83
C PRO A 294 12.35 -11.23 -9.11
N ILE A 295 11.58 -12.26 -8.74
CA ILE A 295 12.04 -13.27 -7.76
C ILE A 295 13.15 -14.21 -8.26
N MET A 296 13.44 -14.18 -9.56
CA MET A 296 14.53 -14.95 -10.18
C MET A 296 15.86 -14.18 -10.25
N GLU A 297 15.86 -12.88 -9.93
CA GLU A 297 17.08 -12.08 -9.88
C GLU A 297 17.81 -12.25 -8.54
N THR A 298 19.15 -12.19 -8.58
CA THR A 298 19.99 -12.33 -7.40
C THR A 298 20.01 -11.07 -6.54
N ASP A 299 20.02 -9.90 -7.19
CA ASP A 299 20.08 -8.59 -6.54
C ASP A 299 18.72 -7.90 -6.68
N ARG A 300 17.94 -7.91 -5.61
CA ARG A 300 16.58 -7.35 -5.60
C ARG A 300 16.51 -6.23 -4.59
N GLU A 301 16.16 -5.03 -5.06
CA GLU A 301 15.92 -3.87 -4.21
C GLU A 301 14.43 -3.51 -4.24
N LEU A 302 13.82 -3.41 -3.05
CA LEU A 302 12.44 -2.98 -2.88
C LEU A 302 12.40 -1.66 -2.12
N ALA A 303 11.53 -0.73 -2.55
CA ALA A 303 11.39 0.57 -1.91
C ALA A 303 10.61 0.48 -0.58
N VAL A 304 11.19 1.03 0.48
CA VAL A 304 10.45 1.39 1.71
C VAL A 304 9.83 2.76 1.48
N VAL A 305 8.50 2.80 1.44
CA VAL A 305 7.72 4.00 1.05
C VAL A 305 7.07 4.72 2.23
N GLY A 306 7.10 4.11 3.42
CA GLY A 306 6.55 4.68 4.64
C GLY A 306 6.88 3.85 5.87
N GLY A 307 6.41 4.30 7.03
CA GLY A 307 6.49 3.55 8.28
C GLY A 307 5.71 4.22 9.41
N ARG A 308 5.49 3.44 10.48
CA ARG A 308 4.74 3.81 11.68
C ARG A 308 5.61 3.77 12.94
N GLY A 309 5.17 4.47 13.98
CA GLY A 309 5.77 4.43 15.31
C GLY A 309 7.20 4.96 15.26
N LYS A 310 8.17 4.11 15.61
CA LYS A 310 9.60 4.49 15.53
C LYS A 310 10.11 4.67 14.10
N PHE A 311 9.35 4.25 13.09
CA PHE A 311 9.66 4.45 11.67
C PHE A 311 8.78 5.51 11.01
N ARG A 312 8.24 6.44 11.77
CA ARG A 312 7.43 7.54 11.22
C ARG A 312 8.21 8.32 10.17
N MET A 313 7.53 8.68 9.08
CA MET A 313 8.11 9.33 7.90
C MET A 313 9.19 8.50 7.19
N ALA A 314 9.24 7.19 7.42
CA ALA A 314 10.31 6.36 6.90
C ALA A 314 10.38 6.39 5.37
N ARG A 315 11.61 6.35 4.87
CA ARG A 315 11.95 6.03 3.49
C ARG A 315 13.17 5.13 3.49
N GLY A 316 13.40 4.43 2.40
CA GLY A 316 14.60 3.62 2.27
C GLY A 316 14.43 2.52 1.26
N PHE A 317 15.18 1.44 1.45
CA PHE A 317 15.18 0.30 0.56
C PHE A 317 15.51 -0.98 1.32
N ALA A 318 15.02 -2.10 0.79
CA ALA A 318 15.29 -3.44 1.25
C ALA A 318 16.03 -4.21 0.16
N ASN A 319 17.18 -4.77 0.49
CA ASN A 319 17.89 -5.72 -0.35
C ASN A 319 17.47 -7.13 0.05
N LEU A 320 17.01 -7.90 -0.92
CA LEU A 320 16.44 -9.22 -0.70
C LEU A 320 17.32 -10.31 -1.31
N HIS A 321 17.55 -11.38 -0.55
CA HIS A 321 18.16 -12.61 -1.03
C HIS A 321 17.20 -13.78 -0.81
N THR A 322 16.91 -14.55 -1.86
CA THR A 322 16.09 -15.77 -1.72
C THR A 322 16.94 -16.83 -1.05
N TYR A 323 16.66 -17.14 0.21
CA TYR A 323 17.37 -18.18 0.96
C TYR A 323 16.94 -19.57 0.49
N SER A 324 15.64 -19.80 0.30
CA SER A 324 15.10 -21.02 -0.29
C SER A 324 13.78 -20.75 -1.00
N ILE A 325 13.49 -21.56 -2.01
CA ILE A 325 12.17 -21.60 -2.68
C ILE A 325 11.88 -23.04 -3.09
N ASN A 326 10.70 -23.53 -2.70
CA ASN A 326 10.15 -24.76 -3.22
C ASN A 326 9.34 -24.42 -4.47
N THR A 327 9.88 -24.66 -5.65
CA THR A 327 9.23 -24.30 -6.92
C THR A 327 7.97 -25.10 -7.23
N THR A 328 7.70 -26.16 -6.48
CA THR A 328 6.46 -26.96 -6.63
C THR A 328 5.33 -26.39 -5.77
N SER A 329 5.60 -26.05 -4.50
CA SER A 329 4.58 -25.49 -3.60
C SER A 329 4.46 -23.96 -3.68
N GLY A 330 5.54 -23.28 -4.08
CA GLY A 330 5.69 -21.83 -4.00
C GLY A 330 6.24 -21.33 -2.67
N ASP A 331 6.38 -22.20 -1.66
CA ASP A 331 6.86 -21.77 -0.33
C ASP A 331 8.30 -21.24 -0.42
N ALA A 332 8.58 -20.13 0.26
CA ALA A 332 9.86 -19.45 0.18
C ALA A 332 10.31 -18.88 1.52
N VAL A 333 11.64 -18.88 1.72
CA VAL A 333 12.30 -18.11 2.78
C VAL A 333 13.14 -17.04 2.12
N VAL A 334 12.91 -15.78 2.50
CA VAL A 334 13.58 -14.62 1.91
C VAL A 334 14.26 -13.81 2.99
N GLU A 335 15.56 -13.60 2.85
CA GLU A 335 16.36 -12.74 3.70
C GLU A 335 16.16 -11.27 3.29
N TYR A 336 15.92 -10.41 4.27
CA TYR A 336 15.77 -8.97 4.08
C TYR A 336 16.88 -8.22 4.81
N ASN A 337 17.58 -7.36 4.09
CA ASN A 337 18.50 -6.37 4.63
C ASN A 337 17.96 -4.97 4.32
N VAL A 338 17.38 -4.29 5.32
CA VAL A 338 16.65 -3.04 5.11
C VAL A 338 17.44 -1.87 5.65
N THR A 339 17.60 -0.83 4.82
CA THR A 339 18.12 0.49 5.22
C THR A 339 16.95 1.45 5.34
N VAL A 340 16.66 1.93 6.55
CA VAL A 340 15.52 2.80 6.83
C VAL A 340 15.99 4.14 7.37
N PHE A 341 15.64 5.23 6.67
CA PHE A 341 15.79 6.61 7.12
C PHE A 341 14.50 7.05 7.81
N HIS A 342 14.57 7.41 9.09
CA HIS A 342 13.41 7.80 9.91
C HIS A 342 13.81 8.85 10.95
N TYR A 343 12.90 9.28 11.82
CA TYR A 343 13.13 10.33 12.81
C TYR A 343 12.93 9.79 14.23
N VAL A 344 13.81 10.22 15.15
CA VAL A 344 13.76 9.87 16.59
C VAL A 344 12.80 10.79 17.35
#